data_AF-I2GW52-F1
#
_entry.id   AF-I2GW52-F1
#
_cell.length_a   1.000
_cell.length_b   1.000
_cell.length_c   1.000
_cell.angle_alpha   90.00
_cell.angle_beta   90.00
_cell.angle_gamma   90.00
#
_symmetry.space_group_name_H-M   'P 1'
#
loop_
_entity.id
_entity.type
_entity.pdbx_description
1 polymer ?
#
loop_
_entity_poly.entity_id
_entity_poly.type
_entity_poly.pdbx_seq_one_letter_code
_entity_poly.pdbx_strand_id
1 'polypeptide(L)'
;MDVDFEDLFNLEEKFYQEGYAEAQSENVKHNYIEGKQYGLQVGFQRFVLLGQMLSICDFIESLKLNNKLLDKNLLIVKNLINEIPMNNNEDSVEIYEKNIVKLKNKFRTIIITFQKCYNTKENLKNHDKLNFNFDDVENLSRQIAGEIRGFVEDAETSNAKSTQDQAQDW
;
A
#
# COMPACT_ATOMS: atom_id res chain seq x y z
N MET A 1 -17.45 -0.95 -61.73
CA MET A 1 -16.94 -0.70 -60.36
C MET A 1 -18.05 -1.22 -59.47
N ASP A 2 -18.00 -2.50 -59.14
CA ASP A 2 -18.98 -3.11 -58.23
C ASP A 2 -18.72 -2.48 -56.87
N VAL A 3 -19.71 -1.74 -56.37
CA VAL A 3 -19.69 -1.30 -54.98
C VAL A 3 -19.96 -2.55 -54.17
N ASP A 4 -19.02 -2.90 -53.29
CA ASP A 4 -19.11 -4.09 -52.45
C ASP A 4 -20.18 -3.87 -51.37
N PHE A 5 -21.45 -4.05 -51.75
CA PHE A 5 -22.61 -3.84 -50.88
C PHE A 5 -22.64 -4.83 -49.70
N GLU A 6 -21.91 -5.95 -49.76
CA GLU A 6 -21.75 -6.87 -48.62
C GLU A 6 -21.01 -6.20 -47.45
N ASP A 7 -20.08 -5.31 -47.74
CA ASP A 7 -19.33 -4.56 -46.73
C ASP A 7 -20.19 -3.49 -46.05
N LEU A 8 -21.15 -2.91 -46.77
CA LEU A 8 -22.12 -1.96 -46.25
C LEU A 8 -23.21 -2.66 -45.41
N PHE A 9 -23.66 -3.85 -45.83
CA PHE A 9 -24.67 -4.63 -45.09
C PHE A 9 -24.15 -5.21 -43.77
N ASN A 10 -22.84 -5.49 -43.66
CA ASN A 10 -22.20 -5.99 -42.44
C ASN A 10 -21.44 -4.90 -41.66
N LEU A 11 -21.62 -3.63 -42.02
CA LEU A 11 -20.87 -2.51 -41.45
C LEU A 11 -21.12 -2.34 -39.94
N GLU A 12 -22.38 -2.50 -39.53
CA GLU A 12 -22.78 -2.42 -38.11
C GLU A 12 -22.15 -3.56 -37.29
N GLU A 13 -22.24 -4.80 -37.76
CA GLU A 13 -21.61 -5.98 -37.13
C GLU A 13 -20.08 -5.79 -37.02
N LYS A 14 -19.43 -5.24 -38.05
CA LYS A 14 -18.00 -4.91 -38.01
C LYS A 14 -17.69 -3.85 -36.95
N PHE A 15 -18.42 -2.75 -36.90
CA PHE A 15 -18.22 -1.71 -35.88
C PHE A 15 -18.48 -2.24 -34.46
N TYR A 16 -19.45 -3.12 -34.26
CA TYR A 16 -19.67 -3.78 -32.97
C TYR A 16 -18.48 -4.66 -32.57
N GLN A 17 -17.97 -5.47 -33.50
CA GLN A 17 -16.82 -6.33 -33.23
C GLN A 17 -15.55 -5.51 -32.98
N GLU A 18 -15.34 -4.43 -33.73
CA GLU A 18 -14.23 -3.50 -33.55
C GLU A 18 -14.33 -2.79 -32.19
N GLY A 19 -15.48 -2.21 -31.86
CA GLY A 19 -15.70 -1.55 -30.57
C GLY A 19 -15.57 -2.50 -29.38
N TYR A 20 -16.04 -3.75 -29.52
CA TYR A 20 -15.85 -4.78 -28.49
C TYR A 20 -14.38 -5.16 -28.31
N ALA A 21 -13.65 -5.36 -29.41
CA ALA A 21 -12.22 -5.67 -29.38
C ALA A 21 -11.39 -4.51 -28.81
N GLU A 22 -11.74 -3.27 -29.17
CA GLU A 22 -11.12 -2.05 -28.66
C GLU A 22 -11.36 -1.91 -27.15
N ALA A 23 -12.62 -2.03 -26.70
CA ALA A 23 -12.97 -1.98 -25.28
C ALA A 23 -12.27 -3.07 -24.47
N GLN A 24 -12.16 -4.29 -25.00
CA GLN A 24 -11.42 -5.37 -24.35
C GLN A 24 -9.93 -5.04 -24.24
N SER A 25 -9.33 -4.52 -25.31
CA SER A 25 -7.90 -4.16 -25.34
C SER A 25 -7.60 -3.01 -24.37
N GLU A 26 -8.43 -1.97 -24.37
CA GLU A 26 -8.32 -0.86 -23.42
C GLU A 26 -8.49 -1.35 -21.98
N ASN A 27 -9.48 -2.21 -21.70
CA ASN A 27 -9.70 -2.75 -20.38
C ASN A 27 -8.49 -3.54 -19.86
N VAL A 28 -7.91 -4.41 -20.69
CA VAL A 28 -6.71 -5.19 -20.31
C VAL A 28 -5.53 -4.26 -20.01
N LYS A 29 -5.29 -3.26 -20.86
CA LYS A 29 -4.21 -2.28 -20.65
C LYS A 29 -4.45 -1.47 -19.38
N HIS A 30 -5.70 -1.07 -19.14
CA HIS A 30 -6.09 -0.27 -17.98
C HIS A 30 -5.89 -1.04 -16.68
N ASN A 31 -6.45 -2.25 -16.59
CA ASN A 31 -6.29 -3.14 -15.44
C ASN A 31 -4.81 -3.42 -15.13
N TYR A 32 -3.98 -3.58 -16.18
CA TYR A 32 -2.55 -3.79 -16.01
C TYR A 32 -1.85 -2.58 -15.37
N ILE A 33 -2.17 -1.37 -15.82
CA ILE A 33 -1.60 -0.13 -15.26
C ILE A 33 -2.10 0.06 -13.82
N GLU A 34 -3.39 -0.13 -13.58
CA GLU A 34 -3.99 -0.02 -12.24
C GLU A 34 -3.34 -1.00 -11.27
N GLY A 35 -3.18 -2.28 -11.66
CA GLY A 35 -2.52 -3.29 -10.84
C GLY A 35 -1.09 -2.89 -10.45
N LYS A 36 -0.34 -2.28 -11.38
CA LYS A 36 1.00 -1.75 -11.08
C LYS A 36 0.96 -0.57 -10.12
N GLN A 37 0.04 0.37 -10.30
CA GLN A 37 -0.11 1.52 -9.42
C GLN A 37 -0.49 1.07 -8.01
N TYR A 38 -1.45 0.16 -7.89
CA TYR A 38 -1.87 -0.45 -6.64
C TYR A 38 -0.69 -1.13 -5.93
N GLY A 39 0.05 -1.99 -6.65
CA GLY A 39 1.23 -2.66 -6.11
C GLY A 39 2.29 -1.68 -5.60
N LEU A 40 2.52 -0.58 -6.31
CA LEU A 40 3.45 0.47 -5.88
C LEU A 40 2.97 1.19 -4.63
N GLN A 41 1.68 1.56 -4.55
CA GLN A 41 1.10 2.20 -3.38
C GLN A 41 1.20 1.31 -2.14
N VAL A 42 0.84 0.03 -2.27
CA VAL A 42 0.94 -0.96 -1.18
C VAL A 42 2.41 -1.14 -0.75
N GLY A 43 3.32 -1.31 -1.71
CA GLY A 43 4.75 -1.43 -1.43
C GLY A 43 5.29 -0.22 -0.68
N PHE A 44 4.89 0.99 -1.07
CA PHE A 44 5.30 2.22 -0.40
C PHE A 44 4.76 2.31 1.04
N GLN A 45 3.48 1.98 1.27
CA GLN A 45 2.92 1.93 2.63
C GLN A 45 3.69 0.96 3.54
N ARG A 46 4.02 -0.23 3.02
CA ARG A 46 4.83 -1.23 3.74
C ARG A 46 6.22 -0.67 4.05
N PHE A 47 6.88 -0.06 3.07
CA PHE A 47 8.20 0.56 3.23
C PHE A 47 8.21 1.64 4.32
N VAL A 48 7.24 2.57 4.31
CA VAL A 48 7.14 3.64 5.31
C VAL A 48 6.97 3.06 6.71
N LEU A 49 6.09 2.08 6.91
CA LEU A 49 5.87 1.46 8.21
C LEU A 49 7.15 0.80 8.74
N LEU A 50 7.82 -0.01 7.90
CA LEU A 50 9.07 -0.68 8.29
C LEU A 50 10.18 0.33 8.63
N GLY A 51 10.32 1.39 7.83
CA GLY A 51 11.29 2.46 8.08
C GLY A 51 11.04 3.21 9.39
N GLN A 52 9.76 3.51 9.70
CA GLN A 52 9.38 4.11 10.98
C GLN A 52 9.71 3.20 12.16
N MET A 53 9.37 1.91 12.06
CA MET A 53 9.69 0.94 13.10
C MET A 53 11.19 0.85 13.35
N LEU A 54 11.99 0.82 12.28
CA LEU A 54 13.45 0.79 12.37
C LEU A 54 14.00 2.05 13.05
N SER A 55 13.56 3.23 12.62
CA SER A 55 13.98 4.51 13.21
C SER A 55 13.61 4.64 14.70
N ILE A 56 12.42 4.18 15.08
CA ILE A 56 12.00 4.12 16.49
C ILE A 56 12.91 3.17 17.28
N CYS A 57 13.26 2.01 16.72
CA CYS A 57 14.20 1.08 17.36
C CYS A 57 15.58 1.72 17.56
N ASP A 58 16.12 2.40 16.55
CA ASP A 58 17.40 3.11 16.63
C ASP A 58 17.38 4.22 17.69
N PHE A 59 16.30 4.99 17.72
CA PHE A 59 16.10 6.02 18.74
C PHE A 59 16.07 5.43 20.14
N ILE A 60 15.30 4.37 20.39
CA ILE A 60 15.22 3.72 21.71
C ILE A 60 16.58 3.17 22.14
N GLU A 61 17.32 2.54 21.22
CA GLU A 61 18.66 2.02 21.50
C GLU A 61 19.63 3.14 21.89
N SER A 62 19.54 4.30 21.25
CA SER A 62 20.37 5.48 21.55
C SER A 62 20.19 6.00 22.98
N LEU A 63 19.03 5.77 23.61
CA LEU A 63 18.72 6.23 24.98
C LEU A 63 19.38 5.40 26.08
N LYS A 64 19.98 4.25 25.73
CA LYS A 64 20.74 3.35 26.64
C LYS A 64 20.00 3.10 27.95
N LEU A 65 18.80 2.53 27.86
CA LEU A 65 17.93 2.28 29.02
C LEU A 65 18.33 1.08 29.89
N ASN A 66 19.46 0.42 29.58
CA ASN A 66 20.03 -0.70 30.35
C ASN A 66 19.04 -1.85 30.62
N ASN A 67 18.20 -2.20 29.63
CA ASN A 67 17.24 -3.30 29.75
C ASN A 67 17.56 -4.41 28.74
N LYS A 68 18.15 -5.51 29.23
CA LYS A 68 18.57 -6.65 28.40
C LYS A 68 17.44 -7.27 27.56
N LEU A 69 16.21 -7.29 28.08
CA LEU A 69 15.05 -7.82 27.36
C LEU A 69 14.65 -6.90 26.21
N LEU A 70 14.69 -5.59 26.44
CA LEU A 70 14.44 -4.57 25.42
C LEU A 70 15.50 -4.66 24.32
N ASP A 71 16.78 -4.70 24.66
CA ASP A 71 17.90 -4.79 23.71
C ASP A 71 17.79 -6.04 22.83
N LYS A 72 17.44 -7.19 23.43
CA LYS A 72 17.19 -8.44 22.69
C LYS A 72 16.02 -8.28 21.71
N ASN A 73 14.91 -7.67 22.13
CA ASN A 73 13.74 -7.49 21.28
C ASN A 73 14.03 -6.49 20.14
N LEU A 74 14.77 -5.42 20.41
CA LEU A 74 15.22 -4.46 19.39
C LEU A 74 16.03 -5.16 18.30
N LEU A 75 17.01 -6.00 18.69
CA LEU A 75 17.80 -6.77 17.74
C LEU A 75 16.95 -7.71 16.88
N ILE A 76 15.99 -8.41 17.50
CA ILE A 76 15.06 -9.31 16.77
C ILE A 76 14.26 -8.54 15.72
N VAL A 77 13.70 -7.38 16.09
CA VAL A 77 12.91 -6.56 15.15
C VAL A 77 13.79 -6.06 14.01
N LYS A 78 14.99 -5.55 14.29
CA LYS A 78 15.93 -5.10 13.24
C LYS A 78 16.29 -6.21 12.26
N ASN A 79 16.59 -7.41 12.76
CA ASN A 79 16.91 -8.55 11.91
C ASN A 79 15.72 -8.94 11.03
N LEU A 80 14.51 -9.00 11.59
CA LEU A 80 13.30 -9.30 10.84
C LEU A 80 13.01 -8.26 9.74
N ILE A 81 13.29 -6.97 9.98
CA ILE A 81 13.15 -5.92 8.97
C ILE A 81 14.18 -6.12 7.85
N ASN A 82 15.43 -6.41 8.20
CA ASN A 82 16.52 -6.63 7.23
C ASN A 82 16.32 -7.88 6.37
N GLU A 83 15.58 -8.88 6.86
CA GLU A 83 15.20 -10.07 6.09
C GLU A 83 14.15 -9.79 5.00
N ILE A 84 13.41 -8.68 5.09
CA ILE A 84 12.35 -8.34 4.13
C ILE A 84 12.98 -7.71 2.89
N PRO A 85 12.86 -8.34 1.71
CA PRO A 85 13.37 -7.75 0.47
C PRO A 85 12.54 -6.52 0.07
N MET A 86 13.20 -5.44 -0.35
CA MET A 86 12.54 -4.20 -0.78
C MET A 86 12.21 -4.20 -2.29
N ASN A 87 11.74 -5.32 -2.81
CA ASN A 87 11.30 -5.47 -4.20
C ASN A 87 9.84 -5.97 -4.24
N ASN A 88 9.23 -5.92 -5.43
CA ASN A 88 7.82 -6.29 -5.62
C ASN A 88 7.65 -7.68 -6.25
N ASN A 89 8.61 -8.60 -6.08
CA ASN A 89 8.48 -9.97 -6.55
C ASN A 89 7.54 -10.77 -5.64
N GLU A 90 6.85 -11.76 -6.19
CA GLU A 90 5.87 -12.59 -5.47
C GLU A 90 6.49 -13.26 -4.23
N ASP A 91 7.68 -13.85 -4.37
CA ASP A 91 8.42 -14.47 -3.24
C ASP A 91 8.72 -13.45 -2.11
N SER A 92 8.95 -12.19 -2.47
CA SER A 92 9.26 -11.14 -1.48
C SER A 92 8.02 -10.70 -0.72
N VAL A 93 6.84 -10.75 -1.36
CA VAL A 93 5.56 -10.53 -0.68
C VAL A 93 5.27 -11.65 0.31
N GLU A 94 5.54 -12.91 -0.04
CA GLU A 94 5.35 -14.05 0.88
C GLU A 94 6.23 -13.91 2.13
N ILE A 95 7.51 -13.56 1.96
CA ILE A 95 8.43 -13.32 3.07
C ILE A 95 7.91 -12.19 3.97
N TYR A 96 7.46 -11.08 3.38
CA TYR A 96 6.87 -9.96 4.11
C TYR A 96 5.66 -10.40 4.95
N GLU A 97 4.67 -11.06 4.34
CA GLU A 97 3.43 -11.47 5.04
C GLU A 97 3.70 -12.46 6.18
N LYS A 98 4.68 -13.36 6.00
CA LYS A 98 5.11 -14.28 7.06
C LYS A 98 5.77 -13.55 8.24
N ASN A 99 6.55 -12.50 7.97
CA ASN A 99 7.33 -11.81 8.98
C ASN A 99 6.57 -10.67 9.67
N ILE A 100 5.64 -10.00 8.97
CA ILE A 100 4.98 -8.79 9.46
C ILE A 100 4.18 -9.03 10.74
N VAL A 101 3.47 -10.15 10.85
CA VAL A 101 2.68 -10.48 12.05
C VAL A 101 3.59 -10.60 13.28
N LYS A 102 4.72 -11.29 13.12
CA LYS A 102 5.72 -11.44 14.18
C LYS A 102 6.35 -10.09 14.52
N LEU A 103 6.68 -9.31 13.50
CA LEU A 103 7.26 -7.98 13.62
C LEU A 103 6.37 -7.05 14.45
N LYS A 104 5.09 -6.92 14.07
CA LYS A 104 4.10 -6.09 14.77
C LYS A 104 3.97 -6.48 16.24
N ASN A 105 3.89 -7.78 16.53
CA ASN A 105 3.75 -8.27 17.91
C ASN A 105 4.99 -8.00 18.76
N LYS A 106 6.19 -8.19 18.19
CA LYS A 106 7.44 -7.86 18.88
C LYS A 106 7.60 -6.37 19.09
N PHE A 107 7.23 -5.56 18.11
CA PHE A 107 7.30 -4.11 18.22
C PHE A 107 6.32 -3.53 19.24
N ARG A 108 5.08 -4.06 19.32
CA ARG A 108 4.16 -3.74 20.43
C ARG A 108 4.79 -3.99 21.80
N THR A 109 5.50 -5.12 21.95
CA THR A 109 6.22 -5.44 23.19
C THR A 109 7.31 -4.41 23.48
N ILE A 110 8.07 -3.99 22.47
CA ILE A 110 9.10 -2.95 22.58
C ILE A 110 8.50 -1.64 23.08
N ILE A 111 7.40 -1.15 22.49
CA ILE A 111 6.73 0.08 22.90
C ILE A 111 6.34 0.02 24.39
N ILE A 112 5.68 -1.06 24.80
CA ILE A 112 5.22 -1.24 26.19
C ILE A 112 6.40 -1.27 27.16
N THR A 113 7.47 -2.01 26.83
CA THR A 113 8.66 -2.09 27.68
C THR A 113 9.39 -0.74 27.72
N PHE A 114 9.54 -0.08 26.58
CA PHE A 114 10.18 1.24 26.47
C PHE A 114 9.48 2.27 27.35
N GLN A 115 8.16 2.40 27.26
CA GLN A 115 7.39 3.34 28.06
C GLN A 115 7.55 3.12 29.55
N LYS A 116 7.51 1.86 30.00
CA LYS A 116 7.75 1.52 31.40
C LYS A 116 9.14 1.95 31.84
N CYS A 117 10.17 1.63 31.07
CA CYS A 117 11.55 2.00 31.38
C CYS A 117 11.75 3.52 31.37
N TYR A 118 11.23 4.21 30.36
CA TYR A 118 11.39 5.66 30.19
C TYR A 118 10.67 6.44 31.29
N ASN A 119 9.39 6.14 31.54
CA ASN A 119 8.61 6.80 32.59
C ASN A 119 9.19 6.57 33.98
N THR A 120 9.81 5.40 34.23
CA THR A 120 10.51 5.11 35.48
C THR A 120 11.81 5.90 35.61
N LYS A 121 12.60 5.97 34.52
CA LYS A 121 13.89 6.69 34.50
C LYS A 121 13.72 8.19 34.71
N GLU A 122 12.73 8.78 34.05
CA GLU A 122 12.44 10.23 34.11
C GLU A 122 11.53 10.62 35.30
N ASN A 123 11.10 9.65 36.11
CA ASN A 123 10.22 9.86 37.26
C ASN A 123 8.97 10.72 36.94
N LEU A 124 8.34 10.44 35.79
CA LEU A 124 7.26 11.26 35.25
C LEU A 124 5.95 11.08 36.03
N LYS A 125 5.27 12.20 36.31
CA LYS A 125 3.93 12.20 36.91
C LYS A 125 2.91 11.63 35.93
N ASN A 126 1.77 11.17 36.43
CA ASN A 126 0.77 10.45 35.60
C ASN A 126 0.32 11.20 34.34
N HIS A 127 0.22 12.53 34.37
CA HIS A 127 -0.16 13.34 33.20
C HIS A 127 0.95 13.50 32.18
N ASP A 128 2.22 13.36 32.58
CA ASP A 128 3.39 13.55 31.74
C ASP A 128 3.96 12.22 31.22
N LYS A 129 3.32 11.10 31.56
CA LYS A 129 3.77 9.76 31.15
C LYS A 129 3.71 9.63 29.64
N LEU A 130 4.80 9.15 29.07
CA LEU A 130 4.82 8.71 27.69
C LEU A 130 3.83 7.56 27.52
N ASN A 131 2.82 7.79 26.70
CA ASN A 131 1.77 6.83 26.40
C ASN A 131 1.39 6.94 24.91
N PHE A 132 1.87 5.98 24.13
CA PHE A 132 1.54 5.78 22.73
C PHE A 132 1.42 4.27 22.46
N ASN A 133 0.77 3.86 21.40
CA ASN A 133 0.67 2.45 21.06
C ASN A 133 1.15 2.22 19.64
N PHE A 134 1.08 0.97 19.19
CA PHE A 134 1.45 0.66 17.83
C PHE A 134 0.47 1.24 16.81
N ASP A 135 -0.80 1.40 17.18
CA ASP A 135 -1.83 1.93 16.29
C ASP A 135 -1.57 3.42 15.98
N ASP A 136 -1.00 4.17 16.93
CA ASP A 136 -0.52 5.54 16.71
C ASP A 136 0.58 5.58 15.63
N VAL A 137 1.50 4.61 15.65
CA VAL A 137 2.55 4.46 14.64
C VAL A 137 1.94 4.09 13.28
N GLU A 138 1.00 3.14 13.24
CA GLU A 138 0.31 2.78 12.00
C GLU A 138 -0.50 3.95 11.42
N ASN A 139 -1.14 4.76 12.27
CA ASN A 139 -1.89 5.92 11.84
C ASN A 139 -0.97 6.99 11.25
N LEU A 140 0.17 7.28 11.90
CA LEU A 140 1.17 8.19 11.33
C LEU A 140 1.73 7.66 10.02
N SER A 141 2.04 6.36 9.93
CA SER A 141 2.47 5.72 8.69
C SER A 141 1.45 5.91 7.57
N ARG A 142 0.16 5.73 7.86
CA ARG A 142 -0.92 5.90 6.89
C ARG A 142 -1.06 7.36 6.43
N GLN A 143 -0.91 8.31 7.35
CA GLN A 143 -0.93 9.74 7.01
C GLN A 143 0.24 10.13 6.09
N ILE A 144 1.44 9.58 6.33
CA ILE A 144 2.61 9.85 5.50
C ILE A 144 2.51 9.16 4.14
N ALA A 145 2.12 7.89 4.13
CA ALA A 145 2.09 7.10 2.90
C ALA A 145 0.86 7.39 2.02
N GLY A 146 -0.17 8.04 2.58
CA GLY A 146 -1.43 8.29 1.91
C GLY A 146 -2.36 7.08 1.92
N GLU A 147 -3.60 7.30 1.49
CA GLU A 147 -4.59 6.24 1.31
C GLU A 147 -4.33 5.49 0.00
N ILE A 148 -4.62 4.18 0.00
CA ILE A 148 -4.61 3.40 -1.24
C ILE A 148 -5.81 3.86 -2.07
N ARG A 149 -5.54 4.36 -3.26
CA ARG A 149 -6.57 4.77 -4.21
C ARG A 149 -6.56 3.78 -5.37
N GLY A 150 -7.71 3.13 -5.59
CA GLY A 150 -8.01 2.50 -6.87
C GLY A 150 -8.23 3.57 -7.94
N PHE A 151 -8.22 3.16 -9.20
CA PHE A 151 -8.54 4.09 -10.28
C PHE A 151 -9.98 4.58 -10.12
N VAL A 152 -10.18 5.90 -10.20
CA VAL A 152 -11.50 6.52 -10.35
C VAL A 152 -11.55 6.98 -11.80
N GLU A 153 -12.46 6.44 -12.61
CA GLU A 153 -12.73 7.03 -13.94
C GLU A 153 -13.05 8.51 -13.72
N ASP A 154 -12.26 9.40 -14.32
CA ASP A 154 -12.56 10.82 -14.31
C ASP A 154 -13.99 10.99 -14.84
N ALA A 155 -14.83 11.70 -14.08
CA ALA A 155 -16.25 11.89 -14.42
C ALA A 155 -16.47 12.57 -15.79
N GLU A 156 -15.42 13.17 -16.36
CA GLU A 156 -15.42 13.71 -17.72
C GLU A 156 -15.31 12.61 -18.80
N THR A 157 -14.52 11.55 -18.56
CA THR A 157 -14.38 10.41 -19.48
C THR A 157 -15.63 9.52 -19.53
N SER A 158 -16.36 9.40 -18.43
CA SER A 158 -17.63 8.65 -18.40
C SER A 158 -18.77 9.39 -19.11
N ASN A 159 -18.81 10.72 -19.02
CA ASN A 159 -19.74 11.55 -19.79
C ASN A 159 -19.44 11.55 -21.30
N ALA A 160 -18.17 11.47 -21.70
CA ALA A 160 -17.80 11.36 -23.11
C ALA A 160 -18.31 10.05 -23.76
N LYS A 161 -18.23 8.93 -23.03
CA LYS A 161 -18.76 7.63 -23.48
C LYS A 161 -20.28 7.61 -23.62
N SER A 162 -21.02 8.22 -22.69
CA SER A 162 -22.50 8.24 -22.75
C SER A 162 -23.07 9.17 -23.82
N THR A 163 -22.34 10.24 -24.17
CA THR A 163 -22.79 11.20 -25.19
C THR A 163 -22.64 10.63 -26.60
N GLN A 164 -21.66 9.74 -26.81
CA GLN A 164 -21.44 9.08 -28.10
C GLN A 164 -22.54 8.04 -28.40
N ASP A 165 -23.00 7.30 -27.39
CA ASP A 165 -24.14 6.37 -27.50
C ASP A 165 -25.48 7.08 -27.76
N GLN A 166 -25.68 8.30 -27.25
CA GLN A 166 -26.92 9.07 -27.49
C GLN A 166 -26.97 9.78 -28.83
N ALA A 167 -25.83 9.96 -29.51
CA ALA A 167 -25.77 10.68 -30.78
C ALA A 167 -26.13 9.83 -32.01
N GLN A 168 -26.44 8.54 -31.84
CA GLN A 168 -26.76 7.61 -32.92
C GLN A 168 -28.24 7.19 -33.01
N ASP A 169 -29.08 7.63 -32.06
CA ASP A 169 -30.54 7.47 -32.11
C ASP A 169 -31.20 8.70 -32.77
N TRP A 170 -31.07 8.84 -34.09
CA TRP A 170 -31.97 9.67 -34.93
C TRP A 170 -32.04 9.19 -36.38
#